data_AF-A0A2K9HJG1-F1
#
_entry.id   AF-A0A2K9HJG1-F1
#
_cell.length_a   1.000
_cell.length_b   1.000
_cell.length_c   1.000
_cell.angle_alpha   90.00
_cell.angle_beta   90.00
_cell.angle_gamma   90.00
#
_symmetry.space_group_name_H-M   'P 1'
#
loop_
_entity.id
_entity.type
_entity.pdbx_description
1 polymer ?
#
loop_
_entity_poly.entity_id
_entity_poly.type
_entity_poly.pdbx_seq_one_letter_code
_entity_poly.pdbx_strand_id
1 'polypeptide(L)'
;MIKKILMVLGILCLFLTASGCKAKETEKLVSSNKTWYLYQDQGENDTVSIKFLKNQRAEVKDVSNINGKVGINRFNSQFNNPQYVLNRDGRTITFKTAKKYLTLKILKTYHENVYGKHMKGYSVESGGETYKLAYITKFDKPTTNVTEQAKSQTIAANQLPDHIVDVTTNAKPLTSNNSMIGNYNFSTIIDYRRTDGNLTINQNGTYQMTLTEHSAQRLAEETDSKVVMKTVVESGQVQNLYGKVYLTAKNLLTIDYYYHGQNTDKLLPQSVNLKVDSKSTGNQINRSKIRIEEDNKQLYLYSSDYTVRVQDGQTNKNANLLTESNTEQTSLRDAISQTKSYYENYKENPLTSNADLMQLVGAISDNNDKKVGKIKVNFGAKYGTNLQPSDYQGISVNGSKQPLMQYMFLVSPAAYSQNGPAVTTTKGKFLIYGSLDNKLFLLKQPDKDSTTVTWTLVKDFSLTVPKLKFSLD
;
A
#
# COMPACT_ATOMS: atom_id res chain seq x y z
N MET A 1 61.86 -54.87 -26.23
CA MET A 1 60.48 -54.33 -26.37
C MET A 1 59.87 -53.83 -25.05
N ILE A 2 60.11 -54.49 -23.91
CA ILE A 2 59.47 -54.17 -22.61
C ILE A 2 59.76 -52.73 -22.11
N LYS A 3 60.98 -52.20 -22.32
CA LYS A 3 61.32 -50.81 -21.93
C LYS A 3 60.53 -49.73 -22.70
N LYS A 4 60.16 -49.96 -23.96
CA LYS A 4 59.36 -49.00 -24.75
C LYS A 4 57.89 -49.01 -24.32
N ILE A 5 57.35 -50.16 -23.93
CA ILE A 5 55.98 -50.30 -23.44
C ILE A 5 55.80 -49.61 -22.07
N LEU A 6 56.77 -49.78 -21.16
CA LEU A 6 56.76 -49.12 -19.85
C LEU A 6 56.87 -47.58 -19.96
N MET A 7 57.63 -47.08 -20.94
CA MET A 7 57.77 -45.65 -21.19
C MET A 7 56.48 -45.05 -21.76
N VAL A 8 55.77 -45.78 -22.63
CA VAL A 8 54.46 -45.37 -23.17
C VAL A 8 53.37 -45.42 -22.10
N LEU A 9 53.35 -46.43 -21.22
CA LEU A 9 52.42 -46.49 -20.07
C LEU A 9 52.69 -45.39 -19.04
N GLY A 10 53.96 -45.05 -18.78
CA GLY A 10 54.32 -43.95 -17.90
C GLY A 10 53.86 -42.59 -18.41
N ILE A 11 54.01 -42.34 -19.72
CA ILE A 11 53.53 -41.11 -20.37
C ILE A 11 51.98 -41.08 -20.41
N LEU A 12 51.31 -42.22 -20.65
CA LEU A 12 49.85 -42.30 -20.64
C LEU A 12 49.25 -42.06 -19.24
N CYS A 13 49.89 -42.56 -18.17
CA CYS A 13 49.52 -42.27 -16.78
C CYS A 13 49.79 -40.80 -16.38
N LEU A 14 50.82 -40.18 -16.94
CA LEU A 14 51.09 -38.74 -16.79
C LEU A 14 50.04 -37.87 -17.53
N PHE A 15 49.53 -38.31 -18.68
CA PHE A 15 48.41 -37.63 -19.36
C PHE A 15 47.06 -37.84 -18.65
N LEU A 16 46.82 -39.00 -18.03
CA LEU A 16 45.62 -39.26 -17.22
C LEU A 16 45.58 -38.44 -15.92
N THR A 17 46.73 -38.07 -15.36
CA THR A 17 46.82 -37.19 -14.17
C THR A 17 46.82 -35.70 -14.51
N ALA A 18 47.19 -35.32 -15.74
CA ALA A 18 47.14 -33.94 -16.24
C ALA A 18 45.75 -33.51 -16.78
N SER A 19 44.84 -34.46 -17.06
CA SER A 19 43.40 -34.20 -17.13
C SER A 19 42.81 -34.00 -15.72
N GLY A 20 43.36 -33.04 -14.97
CA GLY A 20 42.88 -32.68 -13.65
C GLY A 20 41.38 -32.39 -13.71
N CYS A 21 40.61 -33.02 -12.82
CA CYS A 21 39.20 -32.71 -12.61
C CYS A 21 39.04 -31.20 -12.53
N LYS A 22 38.54 -30.57 -13.60
CA LYS A 22 38.18 -29.15 -13.57
C LYS A 22 37.20 -29.00 -12.42
N ALA A 23 37.56 -28.16 -11.43
CA ALA A 23 36.71 -27.91 -10.29
C ALA A 23 35.29 -27.58 -10.76
N LYS A 24 34.31 -28.26 -10.19
CA LYS A 24 32.91 -28.15 -10.61
C LYS A 24 32.46 -26.70 -10.44
N GLU A 25 31.56 -26.22 -11.30
CA GLU A 25 31.13 -24.81 -11.23
C GLU A 25 30.47 -24.48 -9.89
N THR A 26 29.73 -25.45 -9.34
CA THR A 26 29.15 -25.34 -8.00
C THR A 26 30.20 -25.30 -6.89
N GLU A 27 31.35 -25.98 -7.03
CA GLU A 27 32.46 -25.91 -6.06
C GLU A 27 33.11 -24.52 -6.06
N LYS A 28 33.26 -23.90 -7.24
CA LYS A 28 33.74 -22.51 -7.37
C LYS A 28 32.76 -21.51 -6.76
N LEU A 29 31.46 -21.77 -6.88
CA LEU A 29 30.41 -20.92 -6.32
C LEU A 29 30.46 -20.92 -4.79
N VAL A 30 30.53 -22.10 -4.16
CA VAL A 30 30.44 -22.23 -2.69
C VAL A 30 31.74 -21.93 -1.95
N SER A 31 32.89 -22.02 -2.63
CA SER A 31 34.20 -21.64 -2.08
C SER A 31 34.40 -20.12 -2.00
N SER A 32 33.53 -19.35 -2.67
CA SER A 32 33.55 -17.90 -2.64
C SER A 32 33.04 -17.34 -1.31
N ASN A 33 33.77 -16.37 -0.74
CA ASN A 33 33.32 -15.62 0.43
C ASN A 33 32.34 -14.47 0.10
N LYS A 34 31.90 -14.39 -1.17
CA LYS A 34 31.01 -13.32 -1.66
C LYS A 34 29.56 -13.59 -1.26
N THR A 35 28.80 -12.51 -1.12
CA THR A 35 27.34 -12.58 -1.15
C THR A 35 26.89 -12.63 -2.59
N TRP A 36 26.17 -13.69 -2.95
CA TRP A 36 25.56 -13.89 -4.25
C TRP A 36 24.14 -13.36 -4.23
N TYR A 37 23.69 -12.79 -5.34
CA TYR A 37 22.36 -12.25 -5.52
C TYR A 37 21.68 -13.00 -6.66
N LEU A 38 20.53 -13.59 -6.37
CA LEU A 38 19.67 -14.26 -7.33
C LEU A 38 18.50 -13.34 -7.67
N TYR A 39 18.36 -12.93 -8.93
CA TYR A 39 17.37 -11.95 -9.38
C TYR A 39 16.94 -12.19 -10.83
N GLN A 40 15.85 -11.53 -11.25
CA GLN A 40 15.44 -11.40 -12.65
C GLN A 40 15.64 -9.97 -13.12
N ASP A 41 15.89 -9.80 -14.42
CA ASP A 41 16.09 -8.52 -15.10
C ASP A 41 17.14 -7.62 -14.44
N GLN A 42 16.71 -6.52 -13.81
CA GLN A 42 17.58 -5.46 -13.31
C GLN A 42 17.84 -5.55 -11.78
N GLY A 43 17.26 -6.49 -11.04
CA GLY A 43 17.61 -6.69 -9.61
C GLY A 43 17.38 -5.47 -8.68
N GLU A 44 16.55 -4.51 -9.10
CA GLU A 44 16.02 -3.45 -8.24
C GLU A 44 14.90 -3.96 -7.33
N ASN A 45 14.27 -5.06 -7.73
CA ASN A 45 13.29 -5.80 -6.95
C ASN A 45 13.70 -7.30 -6.94
N ASP A 46 13.06 -8.08 -6.08
CA ASP A 46 13.03 -9.55 -6.20
C ASP A 46 14.38 -10.26 -6.19
N THR A 47 15.25 -9.80 -5.27
CA THR A 47 16.59 -10.35 -5.08
C THR A 47 16.66 -11.28 -3.87
N VAL A 48 17.25 -12.47 -4.03
CA VAL A 48 17.64 -13.35 -2.92
C VAL A 48 19.14 -13.24 -2.73
N SER A 49 19.58 -12.85 -1.55
CA SER A 49 20.99 -12.91 -1.18
C SER A 49 21.33 -14.28 -0.60
N ILE A 50 22.45 -14.84 -1.03
CA ILE A 50 22.96 -16.14 -0.62
C ILE A 50 24.41 -15.95 -0.18
N LYS A 51 24.70 -16.23 1.09
CA LYS A 51 26.05 -16.23 1.64
C LYS A 51 26.38 -17.62 2.16
N PHE A 52 27.40 -18.23 1.56
CA PHE A 52 27.87 -19.55 2.00
C PHE A 52 28.58 -19.46 3.35
N LEU A 53 28.27 -20.40 4.22
CA LEU A 53 28.79 -20.53 5.58
C LEU A 53 29.59 -21.84 5.71
N LYS A 54 30.28 -21.99 6.85
CA LYS A 54 30.93 -23.24 7.23
C LYS A 54 29.90 -24.37 7.37
N ASN A 55 30.38 -25.62 7.34
CA ASN A 55 29.58 -26.84 7.56
C ASN A 55 28.42 -27.01 6.56
N GLN A 56 28.66 -26.66 5.30
CA GLN A 56 27.69 -26.82 4.20
C GLN A 56 26.34 -26.12 4.48
N ARG A 57 26.40 -24.97 5.16
CA ARG A 57 25.22 -24.12 5.41
C ARG A 57 25.29 -22.85 4.57
N ALA A 58 24.15 -22.24 4.30
CA ALA A 58 24.08 -20.93 3.69
C ALA A 58 23.09 -20.05 4.45
N GLU A 59 23.44 -18.78 4.59
CA GLU A 59 22.47 -17.74 4.90
C GLU A 59 21.77 -17.37 3.60
N VAL A 60 20.46 -17.59 3.54
CA VAL A 60 19.63 -17.27 2.37
C VAL A 60 18.62 -16.24 2.83
N LYS A 61 18.62 -15.05 2.23
CA LYS A 61 17.74 -13.93 2.62
C LYS A 61 17.03 -13.35 1.42
N ASP A 62 15.74 -13.10 1.58
CA ASP A 62 14.98 -12.27 0.64
C ASP A 62 15.29 -10.80 0.93
N VAL A 63 15.95 -10.13 -0.01
CA VAL A 63 16.31 -8.70 0.10
C VAL A 63 15.51 -7.88 -0.90
N SER A 64 15.40 -6.57 -0.66
CA SER A 64 14.66 -5.67 -1.55
C SER A 64 15.32 -5.59 -2.93
N ASN A 65 16.63 -5.39 -2.97
CA ASN A 65 17.42 -5.21 -4.18
C ASN A 65 18.85 -5.79 -4.03
N ILE A 66 19.61 -5.78 -5.12
CA ILE A 66 21.04 -6.08 -5.09
C ILE A 66 21.74 -5.11 -4.10
N ASN A 67 22.53 -5.68 -3.18
CA ASN A 67 23.18 -4.97 -2.07
C ASN A 67 22.25 -4.50 -0.93
N GLY A 68 20.99 -4.94 -0.91
CA GLY A 68 20.06 -4.64 0.19
C GLY A 68 20.58 -5.13 1.54
N LYS A 69 20.51 -4.26 2.57
CA LYS A 69 20.96 -4.56 3.94
C LYS A 69 19.89 -5.25 4.81
N VAL A 70 18.63 -5.02 4.49
CA VAL A 70 17.47 -5.56 5.23
C VAL A 70 16.84 -6.67 4.40
N GLY A 71 16.55 -7.80 5.05
CA GLY A 71 15.94 -8.95 4.39
C GLY A 71 15.46 -10.02 5.35
N ILE A 72 14.63 -10.91 4.85
CA ILE A 72 14.00 -11.99 5.63
C ILE A 72 14.78 -13.28 5.43
N ASN A 73 15.23 -13.92 6.51
CA ASN A 73 15.96 -15.19 6.45
C ASN A 73 15.05 -16.34 6.00
N ARG A 74 15.56 -17.20 5.11
CA ARG A 74 15.01 -18.51 4.80
C ARG A 74 15.72 -19.55 5.64
N PHE A 75 15.01 -20.11 6.60
CA PHE A 75 15.52 -21.18 7.46
C PHE A 75 15.15 -22.58 6.93
N ASN A 76 15.76 -23.62 7.50
CA ASN A 76 15.30 -25.00 7.40
C ASN A 76 14.12 -25.27 8.35
N SER A 77 13.58 -26.49 8.35
CA SER A 77 12.45 -26.89 9.21
C SER A 77 12.72 -26.78 10.72
N GLN A 78 13.96 -26.55 11.12
CA GLN A 78 14.40 -26.41 12.51
C GLN A 78 14.82 -24.96 12.83
N PHE A 79 14.39 -23.98 12.02
CA PHE A 79 14.73 -22.56 12.17
C PHE A 79 16.23 -22.24 12.13
N ASN A 80 17.05 -23.12 11.53
CA ASN A 80 18.48 -22.90 11.32
C ASN A 80 18.78 -22.49 9.88
N ASN A 81 19.95 -21.90 9.64
CA ASN A 81 20.44 -21.63 8.27
C ASN A 81 20.44 -22.93 7.43
N PRO A 82 19.83 -22.93 6.23
CA PRO A 82 19.66 -24.13 5.42
C PRO A 82 20.99 -24.78 5.05
N GLN A 83 21.01 -26.11 5.03
CA GLN A 83 22.12 -26.86 4.44
C GLN A 83 21.99 -26.84 2.92
N TYR A 84 23.12 -26.85 2.22
CA TYR A 84 23.15 -27.00 0.77
C TYR A 84 23.83 -28.31 0.36
N VAL A 85 23.41 -28.84 -0.79
CA VAL A 85 23.99 -30.04 -1.42
C VAL A 85 24.43 -29.69 -2.83
N LEU A 86 25.63 -30.11 -3.19
CA LEU A 86 26.15 -30.02 -4.56
C LEU A 86 25.83 -31.34 -5.27
N ASN A 87 25.11 -31.26 -6.39
CA ASN A 87 24.79 -32.45 -7.15
C ASN A 87 26.02 -32.98 -7.89
N ARG A 88 25.98 -34.28 -8.23
CA ARG A 88 27.09 -34.95 -8.94
C ARG A 88 27.41 -34.32 -10.30
N ASP A 89 26.42 -33.69 -10.94
CA ASP A 89 26.53 -32.98 -12.22
C ASP A 89 27.49 -31.76 -12.18
N GLY A 90 27.85 -31.28 -10.98
CA GLY A 90 28.72 -30.13 -10.80
C GLY A 90 28.13 -28.79 -11.23
N ARG A 91 26.83 -28.76 -11.53
CA ARG A 91 26.09 -27.57 -11.99
C ARG A 91 24.87 -27.25 -11.15
N THR A 92 24.34 -28.23 -10.41
CA THR A 92 23.15 -28.02 -9.59
C THR A 92 23.51 -27.92 -8.12
N ILE A 93 23.00 -26.88 -7.46
CA ILE A 93 23.06 -26.69 -6.02
C ILE A 93 21.64 -26.66 -5.45
N THR A 94 21.43 -27.38 -4.34
CA THR A 94 20.11 -27.47 -3.68
C THR A 94 20.23 -27.00 -2.24
N PHE A 95 19.51 -25.96 -1.84
CA PHE A 95 19.40 -25.50 -0.47
C PHE A 95 18.14 -26.08 0.19
N LYS A 96 18.32 -26.76 1.32
CA LYS A 96 17.27 -27.43 2.09
C LYS A 96 16.52 -26.46 3.00
N THR A 97 15.77 -25.55 2.40
CA THR A 97 14.87 -24.61 3.10
C THR A 97 13.59 -25.30 3.58
N ALA A 98 12.94 -24.75 4.60
CA ALA A 98 11.84 -25.37 5.35
C ALA A 98 10.63 -25.75 4.49
N LYS A 99 10.22 -24.86 3.57
CA LYS A 99 8.99 -25.03 2.78
C LYS A 99 9.22 -25.80 1.49
N LYS A 100 10.16 -25.32 0.68
CA LYS A 100 10.53 -25.90 -0.61
C LYS A 100 12.02 -25.75 -0.80
N TYR A 101 12.68 -26.77 -1.31
CA TYR A 101 14.11 -26.66 -1.62
C TYR A 101 14.33 -25.62 -2.71
N LEU A 102 15.34 -24.77 -2.50
CA LEU A 102 15.83 -23.87 -3.53
C LEU A 102 16.85 -24.63 -4.37
N THR A 103 16.50 -24.99 -5.60
CA THR A 103 17.40 -25.69 -6.51
C THR A 103 17.82 -24.75 -7.62
N LEU A 104 19.12 -24.52 -7.77
CA LEU A 104 19.70 -23.69 -8.81
C LEU A 104 20.56 -24.56 -9.72
N LYS A 105 20.26 -24.58 -11.01
CA LYS A 105 21.05 -25.26 -12.03
C LYS A 105 21.79 -24.23 -12.86
N ILE A 106 23.12 -24.26 -12.82
CA ILE A 106 23.96 -23.35 -13.59
C ILE A 106 23.83 -23.65 -15.09
N LEU A 107 23.52 -22.61 -15.87
CA LEU A 107 23.36 -22.69 -17.32
C LEU A 107 24.62 -22.19 -18.04
N LYS A 108 24.98 -20.92 -17.82
CA LYS A 108 26.14 -20.26 -18.45
C LYS A 108 26.65 -19.11 -17.59
N THR A 109 27.86 -18.64 -17.89
CA THR A 109 28.42 -17.44 -17.25
C THR A 109 27.61 -16.19 -17.57
N TYR A 110 27.66 -15.21 -16.66
CA TYR A 110 26.91 -13.97 -16.74
C TYR A 110 27.78 -12.79 -16.25
N HIS A 111 27.74 -11.69 -16.99
CA HIS A 111 28.36 -10.42 -16.64
C HIS A 111 27.55 -9.26 -17.20
N GLU A 112 27.16 -8.30 -16.35
CA GLU A 112 26.36 -7.13 -16.75
C GLU A 112 26.56 -5.99 -15.73
N ASN A 113 26.31 -4.74 -16.15
CA ASN A 113 26.17 -3.62 -15.24
C ASN A 113 24.69 -3.42 -14.92
N VAL A 114 24.36 -3.38 -13.64
CA VAL A 114 22.99 -3.31 -13.12
C VAL A 114 22.91 -2.17 -12.11
N TYR A 115 22.31 -1.05 -12.52
CA TYR A 115 22.19 0.19 -11.71
C TYR A 115 23.49 0.62 -11.04
N GLY A 116 24.55 0.75 -11.84
CA GLY A 116 25.89 1.13 -11.38
C GLY A 116 26.63 0.03 -10.62
N LYS A 117 26.14 -1.21 -10.63
CA LYS A 117 26.76 -2.37 -9.97
C LYS A 117 27.25 -3.35 -11.03
N HIS A 118 28.55 -3.61 -11.06
CA HIS A 118 29.12 -4.55 -12.02
C HIS A 118 28.98 -5.96 -11.48
N MET A 119 28.11 -6.75 -12.10
CA MET A 119 27.73 -8.08 -11.65
C MET A 119 28.54 -9.15 -12.38
N LYS A 120 28.99 -10.18 -11.66
CA LYS A 120 29.61 -11.38 -12.26
C LYS A 120 29.06 -12.65 -11.62
N GLY A 121 28.75 -13.64 -12.44
CA GLY A 121 28.22 -14.91 -11.95
C GLY A 121 27.71 -15.80 -13.07
N TYR A 122 26.50 -16.32 -12.89
CA TYR A 122 25.89 -17.30 -13.77
C TYR A 122 24.43 -16.96 -14.07
N SER A 123 23.98 -17.28 -15.27
CA SER A 123 22.56 -17.54 -15.53
C SER A 123 22.24 -18.92 -14.96
N VAL A 124 21.14 -19.02 -14.21
CA VAL A 124 20.73 -20.25 -13.54
C VAL A 124 19.26 -20.53 -13.82
N GLU A 125 18.88 -21.81 -13.84
CA GLU A 125 17.50 -22.26 -13.86
C GLU A 125 17.06 -22.59 -12.42
N SER A 126 15.86 -22.15 -12.04
CA SER A 126 15.23 -22.46 -10.76
C SER A 126 13.72 -22.59 -10.94
N GLY A 127 13.17 -23.76 -10.61
CA GLY A 127 11.72 -23.99 -10.72
C GLY A 127 11.16 -23.83 -12.14
N GLY A 128 11.94 -24.17 -13.17
CA GLY A 128 11.56 -24.07 -14.59
C GLY A 128 11.78 -22.70 -15.22
N GLU A 129 12.27 -21.72 -14.45
CA GLU A 129 12.45 -20.33 -14.89
C GLU A 129 13.93 -19.94 -14.87
N THR A 130 14.33 -19.00 -15.73
CA THR A 130 15.71 -18.51 -15.81
C THR A 130 15.92 -17.26 -14.94
N TYR A 131 17.03 -17.24 -14.21
CA TYR A 131 17.45 -16.18 -13.30
C TYR A 131 18.93 -15.85 -13.49
N LYS A 132 19.38 -14.78 -12.83
CA LYS A 132 20.79 -14.35 -12.74
C LYS A 132 21.26 -14.56 -11.29
N LEU A 133 22.28 -15.38 -11.07
CA LEU A 133 22.96 -15.58 -9.79
C LEU A 133 24.35 -14.94 -9.86
N ALA A 134 24.53 -13.76 -9.29
CA ALA A 134 25.75 -12.97 -9.44
C ALA A 134 26.16 -12.22 -8.17
N TYR A 135 27.44 -11.95 -8.02
CA TYR A 135 27.96 -11.09 -6.96
C TYR A 135 28.48 -9.77 -7.56
N ILE A 136 28.57 -8.74 -6.72
CA ILE A 136 29.07 -7.42 -7.10
C ILE A 136 30.60 -7.45 -7.15
N THR A 137 31.17 -7.05 -8.28
CA THR A 137 32.62 -6.97 -8.49
C THR A 137 33.18 -5.58 -8.24
N LYS A 138 32.43 -4.54 -8.63
CA LYS A 138 32.74 -3.14 -8.40
C LYS A 138 31.46 -2.30 -8.47
N PHE A 139 31.51 -1.12 -7.88
CA PHE A 139 30.50 -0.08 -8.06
C PHE A 139 31.06 0.95 -9.03
N ASP A 140 30.19 1.50 -9.88
CA ASP A 140 30.51 2.75 -10.56
C ASP A 140 30.73 3.84 -9.51
N LYS A 141 31.63 4.78 -9.83
CA LYS A 141 31.80 5.96 -8.97
C LYS A 141 30.44 6.67 -8.89
N PRO A 142 30.02 7.13 -7.71
CA PRO A 142 28.79 7.90 -7.59
C PRO A 142 28.93 9.13 -8.49
N THR A 143 28.19 9.14 -9.58
CA THR A 143 27.87 10.39 -10.26
C THR A 143 27.04 11.19 -9.27
N THR A 144 27.51 12.37 -8.89
CA THR A 144 26.72 13.39 -8.19
C THR A 144 25.59 13.87 -9.11
N ASN A 145 24.63 13.00 -9.38
CA ASN A 145 23.42 13.34 -10.12
C ASN A 145 22.26 13.30 -9.14
N VAL A 146 21.85 14.52 -8.78
CA VAL A 146 20.54 14.99 -8.35
C VAL A 146 19.66 13.91 -7.72
N THR A 147 19.43 14.01 -6.42
CA THR A 147 18.25 13.46 -5.76
C THR A 147 17.03 13.84 -6.60
N GLU A 148 16.52 12.91 -7.41
CA GLU A 148 15.25 13.11 -8.09
C GLU A 148 14.20 13.22 -7.00
N GLN A 149 13.82 14.46 -6.68
CA GLN A 149 12.61 14.71 -5.92
C GLN A 149 11.48 14.02 -6.66
N ALA A 150 10.73 13.17 -5.96
CA ALA A 150 9.45 12.66 -6.44
C ALA A 150 8.60 13.88 -6.84
N LYS A 151 8.47 14.12 -8.14
CA LYS A 151 7.73 15.27 -8.68
C LYS A 151 6.31 14.82 -8.92
N SER A 152 5.47 14.94 -7.89
CA SER A 152 4.03 14.84 -8.07
C SER A 152 3.55 15.97 -8.98
N GLN A 153 2.86 15.64 -10.05
CA GLN A 153 2.34 16.60 -11.03
C GLN A 153 0.81 16.64 -10.99
N THR A 154 0.24 17.84 -11.03
CA THR A 154 -1.21 17.98 -11.24
C THR A 154 -1.55 17.58 -12.66
N ILE A 155 -2.60 16.77 -12.82
CA ILE A 155 -3.04 16.22 -14.11
C ILE A 155 -4.56 16.33 -14.24
N ALA A 156 -5.08 16.36 -15.46
CA ALA A 156 -6.52 16.32 -15.67
C ALA A 156 -7.08 14.92 -15.38
N ALA A 157 -8.29 14.87 -14.80
CA ALA A 157 -8.93 13.62 -14.39
C ALA A 157 -9.12 12.60 -15.53
N ASN A 158 -9.39 13.08 -16.74
CA ASN A 158 -9.57 12.25 -17.93
C ASN A 158 -8.26 11.70 -18.50
N GLN A 159 -7.11 12.30 -18.16
CA GLN A 159 -5.80 11.85 -18.61
C GLN A 159 -5.20 10.82 -17.64
N LEU A 160 -5.59 10.86 -16.35
CA LEU A 160 -5.04 9.96 -15.33
C LEU A 160 -5.12 8.46 -15.70
N PRO A 161 -6.22 7.95 -16.29
CA PRO A 161 -6.31 6.55 -16.73
C PRO A 161 -5.29 6.15 -17.80
N ASP A 162 -4.78 7.08 -18.61
CA ASP A 162 -3.83 6.80 -19.68
C ASP A 162 -2.44 6.45 -19.14
N HIS A 163 -2.18 6.78 -17.87
CA HIS A 163 -0.92 6.49 -17.18
C HIS A 163 -0.94 5.15 -16.44
N ILE A 164 -2.08 4.47 -16.35
CA ILE A 164 -2.17 3.15 -15.71
C ILE A 164 -1.36 2.15 -16.51
N VAL A 165 -0.38 1.52 -15.85
CA VAL A 165 0.40 0.41 -16.41
C VAL A 165 -0.50 -0.79 -16.60
N ASP A 166 -0.53 -1.33 -17.81
CA ASP A 166 -1.24 -2.58 -18.09
C ASP A 166 -0.55 -3.75 -17.39
N VAL A 167 -1.23 -4.28 -16.36
CA VAL A 167 -0.73 -5.37 -15.53
C VAL A 167 -0.79 -6.73 -16.23
N THR A 168 -1.55 -6.85 -17.31
CA THR A 168 -1.68 -8.11 -18.08
C THR A 168 -0.48 -8.34 -19.00
N THR A 169 0.15 -7.25 -19.46
CA THR A 169 1.35 -7.30 -20.29
C THR A 169 2.49 -8.00 -19.53
N ASN A 170 2.98 -9.12 -20.08
CA ASN A 170 3.99 -10.01 -19.48
C ASN A 170 3.58 -10.72 -18.17
N ALA A 171 2.30 -10.70 -17.80
CA ALA A 171 1.83 -11.50 -16.66
C ALA A 171 2.02 -13.00 -16.95
N LYS A 172 2.47 -13.75 -15.94
CA LYS A 172 2.67 -15.19 -16.05
C LYS A 172 1.53 -15.91 -15.34
N PRO A 173 0.80 -16.82 -16.01
CA PRO A 173 -0.26 -17.59 -15.36
C PRO A 173 0.24 -18.32 -14.11
N LEU A 174 -0.61 -18.35 -13.08
CA LEU A 174 -0.35 -19.14 -11.88
C LEU A 174 -0.56 -20.62 -12.20
N THR A 175 0.52 -21.33 -12.48
CA THR A 175 0.50 -22.79 -12.78
C THR A 175 0.72 -23.66 -11.56
N SER A 176 1.27 -23.06 -10.50
CA SER A 176 1.44 -23.67 -9.17
C SER A 176 0.89 -22.69 -8.15
N ASN A 177 0.14 -23.20 -7.16
CA ASN A 177 -0.65 -22.43 -6.18
C ASN A 177 -2.03 -21.94 -6.66
N ASN A 178 -2.75 -22.75 -7.45
CA ASN A 178 -4.12 -22.43 -7.88
C ASN A 178 -5.10 -22.24 -6.71
N SER A 179 -4.80 -22.81 -5.54
CA SER A 179 -5.59 -22.59 -4.31
C SER A 179 -5.62 -21.13 -3.84
N MET A 180 -4.72 -20.27 -4.34
CA MET A 180 -4.67 -18.85 -4.01
C MET A 180 -5.47 -17.98 -4.99
N ILE A 181 -6.04 -18.55 -6.04
CA ILE A 181 -6.85 -17.81 -7.01
C ILE A 181 -8.24 -17.62 -6.40
N GLY A 182 -8.72 -16.39 -6.40
CA GLY A 182 -10.01 -16.06 -5.83
C GLY A 182 -10.07 -14.61 -5.35
N ASN A 183 -11.17 -14.31 -4.66
CA ASN A 183 -11.40 -13.03 -4.00
C ASN A 183 -11.40 -13.26 -2.49
N TYR A 184 -10.78 -12.35 -1.76
CA TYR A 184 -10.57 -12.47 -0.33
C TYR A 184 -10.81 -11.15 0.37
N ASN A 185 -11.49 -11.17 1.50
CA ASN A 185 -11.52 -10.07 2.45
C ASN A 185 -10.47 -10.32 3.54
N PHE A 186 -9.90 -9.23 4.06
CA PHE A 186 -9.06 -9.26 5.25
C PHE A 186 -9.21 -7.96 6.02
N SER A 187 -8.74 -7.96 7.26
CA SER A 187 -8.67 -6.76 8.08
C SER A 187 -7.26 -6.59 8.62
N THR A 188 -6.81 -5.35 8.71
CA THR A 188 -5.48 -5.01 9.21
C THR A 188 -5.49 -3.65 9.91
N ILE A 189 -4.33 -3.21 10.39
CA ILE A 189 -4.11 -1.87 10.94
C ILE A 189 -2.94 -1.23 10.20
N ILE A 190 -3.14 0.00 9.71
CA ILE A 190 -2.13 0.84 9.06
C ILE A 190 -2.10 2.18 9.80
N ASP A 191 -0.97 2.58 10.37
CA ASP A 191 -0.83 3.86 11.10
C ASP A 191 -1.95 4.11 12.15
N TYR A 192 -2.27 3.10 12.96
CA TYR A 192 -3.37 3.10 13.96
C TYR A 192 -4.79 3.24 13.39
N ARG A 193 -4.96 3.07 12.08
CA ARG A 193 -6.25 3.05 11.40
C ARG A 193 -6.66 1.61 11.19
N ARG A 194 -7.87 1.25 11.60
CA ARG A 194 -8.44 -0.03 11.19
C ARG A 194 -8.74 0.05 9.69
N THR A 195 -8.35 -1.00 8.99
CA THR A 195 -8.37 -1.03 7.53
C THR A 195 -9.04 -2.31 7.06
N ASP A 196 -10.02 -2.15 6.19
CA ASP A 196 -10.68 -3.27 5.52
C ASP A 196 -10.05 -3.46 4.14
N GLY A 197 -9.63 -4.69 3.87
CA GLY A 197 -8.97 -5.08 2.63
C GLY A 197 -9.82 -6.04 1.83
N ASN A 198 -9.85 -5.86 0.52
CA ASN A 198 -10.38 -6.82 -0.45
C ASN A 198 -9.27 -7.10 -1.47
N LEU A 199 -8.97 -8.36 -1.73
CA LEU A 199 -7.89 -8.80 -2.60
C LEU A 199 -8.43 -9.82 -3.60
N THR A 200 -8.15 -9.60 -4.87
CA THR A 200 -8.44 -10.54 -5.96
C THR A 200 -7.15 -11.00 -6.59
N ILE A 201 -7.01 -12.31 -6.79
CA ILE A 201 -5.88 -12.95 -7.46
C ILE A 201 -6.42 -13.73 -8.64
N ASN A 202 -5.95 -13.39 -9.83
CA ASN A 202 -6.44 -13.96 -11.08
C ASN A 202 -5.53 -15.08 -11.59
N GLN A 203 -6.13 -16.02 -12.32
CA GLN A 203 -5.44 -17.16 -12.94
C GLN A 203 -4.30 -16.75 -13.90
N ASN A 204 -4.42 -15.60 -14.55
CA ASN A 204 -3.40 -15.05 -15.44
C ASN A 204 -2.18 -14.46 -14.71
N GLY A 205 -2.13 -14.51 -13.38
CA GLY A 205 -1.02 -13.97 -12.59
C GLY A 205 -1.09 -12.47 -12.36
N THR A 206 -2.28 -11.89 -12.40
CA THR A 206 -2.53 -10.50 -11.99
C THR A 206 -3.26 -10.46 -10.65
N TYR A 207 -3.18 -9.35 -9.95
CA TYR A 207 -3.99 -9.12 -8.75
C TYR A 207 -4.51 -7.69 -8.70
N GLN A 208 -5.56 -7.50 -7.91
CA GLN A 208 -5.99 -6.19 -7.45
C GLN A 208 -6.29 -6.24 -5.96
N MET A 209 -5.91 -5.21 -5.23
CA MET A 209 -6.17 -5.07 -3.80
C MET A 209 -6.75 -3.68 -3.53
N THR A 210 -7.91 -3.64 -2.88
CA THR A 210 -8.53 -2.41 -2.39
C THR A 210 -8.41 -2.37 -0.87
N LEU A 211 -7.97 -1.24 -0.32
CA LEU A 211 -7.90 -0.98 1.11
C LEU A 211 -8.76 0.25 1.42
N THR A 212 -9.67 0.13 2.37
CA THR A 212 -10.43 1.25 2.92
C THR A 212 -9.90 1.55 4.32
N GLU A 213 -9.22 2.67 4.47
CA GLU A 213 -8.67 3.10 5.75
C GLU A 213 -9.64 4.04 6.47
N HIS A 214 -10.06 3.64 7.66
CA HIS A 214 -10.91 4.44 8.53
C HIS A 214 -10.10 5.43 9.37
N SER A 215 -10.76 6.35 10.07
CA SER A 215 -10.07 7.28 10.96
C SER A 215 -9.32 6.53 12.07
N ALA A 216 -8.17 7.06 12.49
CA ALA A 216 -7.42 6.48 13.59
C ALA A 216 -8.26 6.43 14.86
N GLN A 217 -8.14 5.34 15.61
CA GLN A 217 -8.89 5.12 16.84
C GLN A 217 -8.03 4.45 17.90
N ARG A 218 -8.42 4.60 19.17
CA ARG A 218 -7.68 3.97 20.27
C ARG A 218 -7.84 2.45 20.18
N LEU A 219 -6.78 1.71 20.52
CA LEU A 219 -6.80 0.24 20.49
C LEU A 219 -7.89 -0.36 21.40
N ALA A 220 -8.25 0.34 22.49
CA ALA A 220 -9.28 -0.08 23.43
C ALA A 220 -10.72 0.14 22.93
N GLU A 221 -10.92 0.83 21.80
CA GLU A 221 -12.25 1.03 21.24
C GLU A 221 -12.73 -0.27 20.57
N GLU A 222 -13.92 -0.73 20.96
CA GLU A 222 -14.49 -1.98 20.46
C GLU A 222 -15.20 -1.79 19.11
N THR A 223 -15.75 -0.60 18.88
CA THR A 223 -16.46 -0.24 17.63
C THR A 223 -15.51 0.35 16.60
N ASP A 224 -15.59 -0.11 15.37
CA ASP A 224 -14.85 0.47 14.24
C ASP A 224 -15.41 1.87 13.91
N SER A 225 -14.52 2.83 13.73
CA SER A 225 -14.87 4.13 13.16
C SER A 225 -15.49 3.92 11.78
N LYS A 226 -16.63 4.58 11.56
CA LYS A 226 -17.30 4.63 10.25
C LYS A 226 -16.72 5.70 9.32
N VAL A 227 -15.83 6.54 9.83
CA VAL A 227 -15.27 7.68 9.10
C VAL A 227 -14.15 7.16 8.19
N VAL A 228 -14.34 7.28 6.87
CA VAL A 228 -13.38 6.84 5.85
C VAL A 228 -12.41 7.96 5.54
N MET A 229 -11.12 7.71 5.70
CA MET A 229 -10.06 8.69 5.44
C MET A 229 -9.58 8.63 4.00
N LYS A 230 -9.33 7.41 3.52
CA LYS A 230 -8.87 7.16 2.16
C LYS A 230 -9.20 5.75 1.70
N THR A 231 -9.32 5.61 0.39
CA THR A 231 -9.36 4.33 -0.30
C THR A 231 -8.11 4.20 -1.15
N VAL A 232 -7.48 3.03 -1.09
CA VAL A 232 -6.34 2.69 -1.93
C VAL A 232 -6.74 1.55 -2.85
N VAL A 233 -6.48 1.69 -4.15
CA VAL A 233 -6.65 0.62 -5.13
C VAL A 233 -5.29 0.32 -5.75
N GLU A 234 -4.76 -0.85 -5.46
CA GLU A 234 -3.47 -1.35 -5.94
C GLU A 234 -3.71 -2.44 -6.98
N SER A 235 -3.00 -2.40 -8.10
CA SER A 235 -3.00 -3.51 -9.07
C SER A 235 -1.58 -3.84 -9.51
N GLY A 236 -1.38 -5.10 -9.86
CA GLY A 236 -0.08 -5.55 -10.29
C GLY A 236 -0.04 -7.01 -10.70
N GLN A 237 1.15 -7.56 -10.63
CA GLN A 237 1.43 -8.94 -11.02
C GLN A 237 1.74 -9.78 -9.80
N VAL A 238 1.40 -11.06 -9.92
CA VAL A 238 1.66 -12.07 -8.94
C VAL A 238 2.94 -12.79 -9.33
N GLN A 239 3.92 -12.80 -8.43
CA GLN A 239 5.17 -13.50 -8.66
C GLN A 239 5.27 -14.71 -7.75
N ASN A 240 5.41 -15.90 -8.35
CA ASN A 240 5.75 -17.09 -7.59
C ASN A 240 7.28 -17.19 -7.47
N LEU A 241 7.78 -16.88 -6.28
CA LEU A 241 9.19 -16.95 -5.98
C LEU A 241 9.39 -18.01 -4.89
N TYR A 242 9.96 -19.14 -5.30
CA TYR A 242 10.44 -20.18 -4.39
C TYR A 242 9.36 -20.79 -3.49
N GLY A 243 8.13 -20.94 -4.00
CA GLY A 243 7.00 -21.50 -3.27
C GLY A 243 6.25 -20.48 -2.40
N LYS A 244 6.48 -19.19 -2.61
CA LYS A 244 5.72 -18.09 -2.02
C LYS A 244 5.18 -17.21 -3.12
N VAL A 245 4.01 -16.64 -2.87
CA VAL A 245 3.30 -15.79 -3.83
C VAL A 245 3.44 -14.35 -3.37
N TYR A 246 4.11 -13.52 -4.17
CA TYR A 246 4.32 -12.11 -3.87
C TYR A 246 3.41 -11.25 -4.75
N LEU A 247 2.84 -10.22 -4.15
CA LEU A 247 2.06 -9.20 -4.86
C LEU A 247 3.02 -8.06 -5.22
N THR A 248 3.24 -7.85 -6.52
CA THR A 248 4.13 -6.83 -7.05
C THR A 248 3.31 -5.72 -7.71
N ALA A 249 3.15 -4.61 -7.00
CA ALA A 249 2.36 -3.49 -7.46
C ALA A 249 2.96 -2.85 -8.72
N LYS A 250 2.09 -2.52 -9.67
CA LYS A 250 2.41 -1.72 -10.86
C LYS A 250 1.67 -0.39 -10.88
N ASN A 251 0.52 -0.35 -10.22
CA ASN A 251 -0.27 0.86 -10.03
C ASN A 251 -0.73 0.95 -8.58
N LEU A 252 -0.70 2.16 -8.04
CA LEU A 252 -1.25 2.49 -6.73
C LEU A 252 -2.09 3.77 -6.86
N LEU A 253 -3.41 3.63 -6.82
CA LEU A 253 -4.35 4.74 -6.78
C LEU A 253 -4.72 5.02 -5.33
N THR A 254 -4.61 6.27 -4.90
CA THR A 254 -5.07 6.74 -3.58
C THR A 254 -6.17 7.77 -3.78
N ILE A 255 -7.31 7.58 -3.13
CA ILE A 255 -8.43 8.52 -3.08
C ILE A 255 -8.56 8.98 -1.63
N ASP A 256 -8.23 10.24 -1.34
CA ASP A 256 -8.42 10.83 -0.02
C ASP A 256 -9.79 11.48 0.09
N TYR A 257 -10.39 11.45 1.27
CA TYR A 257 -11.69 12.06 1.56
C TYR A 257 -11.58 13.09 2.66
N TYR A 258 -12.44 14.12 2.58
CA TYR A 258 -12.69 14.98 3.74
C TYR A 258 -13.39 14.17 4.82
N TYR A 259 -12.83 14.20 6.03
CA TYR A 259 -13.26 13.30 7.11
C TYR A 259 -13.84 14.05 8.33
N HIS A 260 -13.58 15.35 8.49
CA HIS A 260 -14.19 16.14 9.57
C HIS A 260 -15.66 16.43 9.27
N GLY A 261 -16.56 15.97 10.15
CA GLY A 261 -18.00 16.12 9.95
C GLY A 261 -18.53 15.31 8.76
N GLN A 262 -17.81 14.26 8.35
CA GLN A 262 -18.13 13.44 7.19
C GLN A 262 -19.54 12.84 7.25
N ASN A 263 -20.25 12.90 6.12
CA ASN A 263 -21.44 12.11 5.87
C ASN A 263 -20.99 10.75 5.33
N THR A 264 -21.04 9.71 6.16
CA THR A 264 -20.53 8.38 5.81
C THR A 264 -21.31 7.71 4.67
N ASP A 265 -22.53 8.17 4.40
CA ASP A 265 -23.36 7.68 3.29
C ASP A 265 -23.09 8.47 1.99
N LYS A 266 -22.41 9.63 2.09
CA LYS A 266 -22.16 10.53 0.96
C LYS A 266 -20.76 11.18 1.03
N LEU A 267 -19.70 10.37 0.96
CA LEU A 267 -18.30 10.77 1.15
C LEU A 267 -17.84 11.84 0.15
N LEU A 268 -17.23 12.94 0.61
CA LEU A 268 -16.69 13.97 -0.28
C LEU A 268 -15.19 13.73 -0.61
N PRO A 269 -14.83 13.38 -1.85
CA PRO A 269 -13.43 13.18 -2.23
C PRO A 269 -12.65 14.50 -2.25
N GLN A 270 -11.40 14.44 -1.78
CA GLN A 270 -10.47 15.55 -1.68
C GLN A 270 -9.40 15.48 -2.78
N SER A 271 -8.79 14.31 -2.96
CA SER A 271 -7.72 14.09 -3.94
C SER A 271 -7.73 12.68 -4.49
N VAL A 272 -7.24 12.56 -5.72
CA VAL A 272 -6.94 11.29 -6.39
C VAL A 272 -5.48 11.35 -6.85
N ASN A 273 -4.66 10.43 -6.39
CA ASN A 273 -3.24 10.33 -6.74
C ASN A 273 -2.95 8.95 -7.32
N LEU A 274 -2.29 8.89 -8.47
CA LEU A 274 -1.80 7.65 -9.07
C LEU A 274 -0.27 7.62 -8.99
N LYS A 275 0.27 6.53 -8.46
CA LYS A 275 1.70 6.20 -8.55
C LYS A 275 1.87 4.95 -9.39
N VAL A 276 2.91 4.92 -10.23
CA VAL A 276 3.14 3.79 -11.14
C VAL A 276 4.57 3.26 -11.06
N ASP A 277 4.73 1.98 -11.36
CA ASP A 277 6.02 1.34 -11.64
C ASP A 277 6.12 1.06 -13.14
N SER A 278 6.84 1.92 -13.85
CA SER A 278 7.00 1.84 -15.31
C SER A 278 8.47 1.90 -15.71
N LYS A 279 8.79 1.38 -16.90
CA LYS A 279 10.16 1.47 -17.45
C LYS A 279 10.63 2.91 -17.63
N SER A 280 9.72 3.85 -17.88
CA SER A 280 10.04 5.26 -18.14
C SER A 280 10.21 6.09 -16.88
N THR A 281 9.49 5.76 -15.81
CA THR A 281 9.45 6.55 -14.57
C THR A 281 10.13 5.86 -13.39
N GLY A 282 10.53 4.60 -13.54
CA GLY A 282 10.96 3.76 -12.42
C GLY A 282 9.79 3.43 -11.48
N ASN A 283 10.12 2.83 -10.33
CA ASN A 283 9.14 2.46 -9.32
C ASN A 283 8.85 3.64 -8.37
N GLN A 284 7.67 4.25 -8.52
CA GLN A 284 7.19 5.33 -7.62
C GLN A 284 6.35 4.80 -6.44
N ILE A 285 6.14 3.49 -6.38
CA ILE A 285 5.33 2.82 -5.35
C ILE A 285 6.24 2.40 -4.20
N ASN A 286 6.32 3.26 -3.17
CA ASN A 286 7.04 2.96 -1.95
C ASN A 286 6.18 2.16 -0.96
N ARG A 287 6.13 0.84 -1.16
CA ARG A 287 5.44 -0.12 -0.27
C ARG A 287 6.34 -1.28 0.11
N SER A 288 6.15 -1.80 1.31
CA SER A 288 6.75 -3.06 1.75
C SER A 288 6.25 -4.22 0.88
N LYS A 289 7.09 -5.24 0.72
CA LYS A 289 6.72 -6.44 -0.02
C LYS A 289 5.54 -7.14 0.65
N ILE A 290 4.50 -7.40 -0.13
CA ILE A 290 3.35 -8.19 0.29
C ILE A 290 3.54 -9.62 -0.22
N ARG A 291 3.34 -10.59 0.67
CA ARG A 291 3.35 -12.02 0.31
C ARG A 291 2.14 -12.75 0.86
N ILE A 292 1.80 -13.82 0.18
CA ILE A 292 0.72 -14.73 0.52
C ILE A 292 1.31 -16.11 0.73
N GLU A 293 0.92 -16.73 1.83
CA GLU A 293 1.32 -18.08 2.16
C GLU A 293 0.11 -18.86 2.67
N GLU A 294 0.05 -20.14 2.28
CA GLU A 294 -0.86 -21.10 2.89
C GLU A 294 -0.22 -21.67 4.17
N ASP A 295 -1.01 -21.78 5.23
CA ASP A 295 -0.64 -22.38 6.50
C ASP A 295 -1.89 -23.03 7.12
N ASN A 296 -1.83 -24.33 7.44
CA ASN A 296 -2.96 -25.11 7.95
C ASN A 296 -4.27 -24.95 7.15
N LYS A 297 -4.21 -24.95 5.80
CA LYS A 297 -5.34 -24.74 4.88
C LYS A 297 -6.00 -23.35 4.97
N GLN A 298 -5.35 -22.39 5.62
CA GLN A 298 -5.75 -20.98 5.65
C GLN A 298 -4.74 -20.15 4.85
N LEU A 299 -5.21 -19.10 4.19
CA LEU A 299 -4.37 -18.18 3.44
C LEU A 299 -4.06 -16.95 4.28
N TYR A 300 -2.80 -16.52 4.23
CA TYR A 300 -2.30 -15.45 5.07
C TYR A 300 -1.55 -14.41 4.26
N LEU A 301 -1.87 -13.14 4.50
CA LEU A 301 -1.19 -11.99 3.92
C LEU A 301 -0.19 -11.41 4.92
N TYR A 302 1.06 -11.29 4.48
CA TYR A 302 2.15 -10.70 5.25
C TYR A 302 2.66 -9.43 4.56
N SER A 303 2.80 -8.37 5.33
CA SER A 303 3.50 -7.14 4.94
C SER A 303 4.04 -6.46 6.19
N SER A 304 5.21 -5.82 6.11
CA SER A 304 5.72 -4.97 7.21
C SER A 304 4.98 -3.65 7.34
N ASP A 305 4.21 -3.24 6.32
CA ASP A 305 3.35 -2.05 6.42
C ASP A 305 2.08 -2.32 7.23
N TYR A 306 1.78 -3.60 7.52
CA TYR A 306 0.51 -4.05 8.07
C TYR A 306 0.69 -4.62 9.47
N THR A 307 -0.09 -4.10 10.42
CA THR A 307 -0.22 -4.71 11.73
C THR A 307 -1.37 -5.70 11.74
N VAL A 308 -1.12 -6.88 12.31
CA VAL A 308 -2.08 -7.99 12.29
C VAL A 308 -3.29 -7.66 13.16
N ARG A 309 -4.49 -7.73 12.57
CA ARG A 309 -5.76 -7.74 13.30
C ARG A 309 -6.25 -9.18 13.38
N VAL A 310 -5.89 -9.88 14.47
CA VAL A 310 -6.21 -11.29 14.65
C VAL A 310 -7.73 -11.50 14.63
N GLN A 311 -8.19 -12.43 13.80
CA GLN A 311 -9.60 -12.82 13.70
C GLN A 311 -9.87 -14.12 14.48
N ASP A 312 -11.13 -14.34 14.83
CA ASP A 312 -11.56 -15.60 15.45
C ASP A 312 -11.29 -16.78 14.50
N GLY A 313 -10.78 -17.88 15.05
CA GLY A 313 -10.41 -19.07 14.26
C GLY A 313 -9.10 -18.94 13.47
N GLN A 314 -8.38 -17.81 13.59
CA GLN A 314 -7.08 -17.63 12.97
C GLN A 314 -5.99 -18.46 13.70
N THR A 315 -5.36 -19.39 12.98
CA THR A 315 -4.33 -20.27 13.57
C THR A 315 -2.95 -19.60 13.65
N ASN A 316 -2.58 -18.76 12.69
CA ASN A 316 -1.31 -18.06 12.66
C ASN A 316 -1.48 -16.58 13.00
N LYS A 317 -0.99 -16.14 14.16
CA LYS A 317 -1.16 -14.77 14.68
C LYS A 317 -0.17 -13.74 14.12
N ASN A 318 0.72 -14.13 13.20
CA ASN A 318 1.77 -13.26 12.66
C ASN A 318 1.44 -12.69 11.26
N ALA A 319 0.22 -12.90 10.76
CA ALA A 319 -0.24 -12.43 9.46
C ALA A 319 -1.74 -12.15 9.43
N ASN A 320 -2.21 -11.38 8.47
CA ASN A 320 -3.64 -11.14 8.30
C ASN A 320 -4.27 -12.34 7.60
N LEU A 321 -5.35 -12.89 8.15
CA LEU A 321 -6.12 -13.97 7.54
C LEU A 321 -6.85 -13.44 6.29
N LEU A 322 -6.71 -14.16 5.19
CA LEU A 322 -7.48 -13.97 3.96
C LEU A 322 -8.69 -14.90 4.00
N THR A 323 -9.89 -14.31 4.05
CA THR A 323 -11.17 -15.02 4.08
C THR A 323 -11.82 -14.92 2.72
N GLU A 324 -12.24 -16.04 2.13
CA GLU A 324 -12.90 -16.05 0.83
C GLU A 324 -14.11 -15.10 0.78
N SER A 325 -14.30 -14.47 -0.38
CA SER A 325 -15.29 -13.41 -0.58
C SER A 325 -15.91 -13.54 -1.96
N ASN A 326 -17.15 -13.09 -2.09
CA ASN A 326 -17.82 -12.90 -3.38
C ASN A 326 -17.84 -11.42 -3.80
N THR A 327 -17.09 -10.56 -3.08
CA THR A 327 -17.03 -9.13 -3.37
C THR A 327 -16.20 -8.90 -4.62
N GLU A 328 -16.82 -8.32 -5.64
CA GLU A 328 -16.12 -7.92 -6.86
C GLU A 328 -15.27 -6.68 -6.61
N GLN A 329 -14.14 -6.61 -7.31
CA GLN A 329 -13.25 -5.46 -7.29
C GLN A 329 -13.74 -4.40 -8.27
N THR A 330 -13.72 -3.13 -7.83
CA THR A 330 -13.84 -1.99 -8.76
C THR A 330 -12.49 -1.75 -9.44
N SER A 331 -12.41 -1.82 -10.76
CA SER A 331 -11.13 -1.61 -11.46
C SER A 331 -10.54 -0.22 -11.17
N LEU A 332 -9.21 -0.04 -11.29
CA LEU A 332 -8.61 1.30 -11.12
C LEU A 332 -9.22 2.35 -12.04
N ARG A 333 -9.50 1.99 -13.31
CA ARG A 333 -10.09 2.91 -14.29
C ARG A 333 -11.50 3.33 -13.85
N ASP A 334 -12.28 2.36 -13.40
CA ASP A 334 -13.64 2.62 -12.91
C ASP A 334 -13.59 3.46 -11.64
N ALA A 335 -12.69 3.17 -10.70
CA ALA A 335 -12.53 3.95 -9.46
C ALA A 335 -12.24 5.43 -9.73
N ILE A 336 -11.37 5.75 -10.71
CA ILE A 336 -11.08 7.13 -11.13
C ILE A 336 -12.34 7.78 -11.71
N SER A 337 -13.00 7.11 -12.66
CA SER A 337 -14.16 7.65 -13.36
C SER A 337 -15.37 7.84 -12.44
N GLN A 338 -15.66 6.85 -11.59
CA GLN A 338 -16.73 6.88 -10.60
C GLN A 338 -16.49 7.98 -9.58
N THR A 339 -15.27 8.13 -9.07
CA THR A 339 -14.93 9.20 -8.12
C THR A 339 -15.15 10.59 -8.73
N LYS A 340 -14.73 10.79 -9.98
CA LYS A 340 -14.95 12.04 -10.71
C LYS A 340 -16.44 12.31 -10.91
N SER A 341 -17.18 11.35 -11.43
CA SER A 341 -18.62 11.50 -11.69
C SER A 341 -19.40 11.75 -10.40
N TYR A 342 -19.04 11.04 -9.34
CA TYR A 342 -19.59 11.23 -8.01
C TYR A 342 -19.33 12.66 -7.49
N TYR A 343 -18.10 13.17 -7.65
CA TYR A 343 -17.75 14.53 -7.28
C TYR A 343 -18.55 15.60 -8.05
N GLU A 344 -18.69 15.46 -9.39
CA GLU A 344 -19.48 16.42 -10.17
C GLU A 344 -20.96 16.40 -9.77
N ASN A 345 -21.53 15.21 -9.51
CA ASN A 345 -22.90 15.10 -8.97
C ASN A 345 -23.04 15.80 -7.62
N TYR A 346 -22.05 15.65 -6.73
CA TYR A 346 -22.02 16.35 -5.44
C TYR A 346 -21.93 17.87 -5.64
N LYS A 347 -21.14 18.34 -6.60
CA LYS A 347 -20.95 19.75 -6.89
C LYS A 347 -22.21 20.43 -7.45
N GLU A 348 -23.00 19.72 -8.25
CA GLU A 348 -24.30 20.21 -8.72
C GLU A 348 -25.33 20.30 -7.60
N ASN A 349 -25.33 19.32 -6.68
CA ASN A 349 -26.30 19.21 -5.59
C ASN A 349 -25.60 19.02 -4.22
N PRO A 350 -24.94 20.08 -3.71
CA PRO A 350 -24.05 19.96 -2.56
C PRO A 350 -24.78 19.72 -1.24
N LEU A 351 -26.04 20.15 -1.13
CA LEU A 351 -26.81 20.12 0.11
C LEU A 351 -28.16 19.43 -0.12
N THR A 352 -28.28 18.19 0.36
CA THR A 352 -29.55 17.45 0.39
C THR A 352 -29.99 17.08 1.81
N SER A 353 -29.11 17.29 2.80
CA SER A 353 -29.35 16.92 4.20
C SER A 353 -28.53 17.79 5.17
N ASN A 354 -28.84 17.69 6.47
CA ASN A 354 -28.02 18.27 7.54
C ASN A 354 -26.60 17.70 7.58
N ALA A 355 -26.43 16.42 7.24
CA ALA A 355 -25.12 15.77 7.16
C ALA A 355 -24.28 16.32 6.01
N ASP A 356 -24.91 16.62 4.87
CA ASP A 356 -24.23 17.27 3.74
C ASP A 356 -23.74 18.66 4.10
N LEU A 357 -24.56 19.46 4.81
CA LEU A 357 -24.15 20.78 5.28
C LEU A 357 -22.94 20.69 6.21
N MET A 358 -22.98 19.78 7.18
CA MET A 358 -21.90 19.57 8.12
C MET A 358 -20.60 19.16 7.41
N GLN A 359 -20.68 18.20 6.49
CA GLN A 359 -19.54 17.73 5.71
C GLN A 359 -18.96 18.85 4.85
N LEU A 360 -19.80 19.61 4.14
CA LEU A 360 -19.35 20.69 3.27
C LEU A 360 -18.64 21.78 4.08
N VAL A 361 -19.21 22.20 5.21
CA VAL A 361 -18.59 23.19 6.09
C VAL A 361 -17.30 22.66 6.70
N GLY A 362 -17.25 21.38 7.08
CA GLY A 362 -16.05 20.69 7.54
C GLY A 362 -14.93 20.71 6.49
N ALA A 363 -15.26 20.35 5.24
CA ALA A 363 -14.32 20.34 4.12
C ALA A 363 -13.77 21.73 3.77
N ILE A 364 -14.63 22.76 3.77
CA ILE A 364 -14.19 24.15 3.57
C ILE A 364 -13.28 24.58 4.74
N SER A 365 -13.64 24.24 5.97
CA SER A 365 -12.85 24.52 7.18
C SER A 365 -11.47 23.86 7.13
N ASP A 366 -11.36 22.63 6.64
CA ASP A 366 -10.08 21.92 6.48
C ASP A 366 -9.12 22.63 5.54
N ASN A 367 -9.64 23.34 4.54
CA ASN A 367 -8.83 24.16 3.64
C ASN A 367 -8.54 25.58 4.18
N ASN A 368 -9.08 25.94 5.35
CA ASN A 368 -9.03 27.30 5.92
C ASN A 368 -8.62 27.30 7.41
N ASP A 369 -7.49 26.66 7.75
CA ASP A 369 -6.96 26.59 9.13
C ASP A 369 -7.96 26.09 10.19
N LYS A 370 -8.90 25.21 9.81
CA LYS A 370 -9.96 24.71 10.69
C LYS A 370 -10.89 25.82 11.20
N LYS A 371 -11.17 26.83 10.36
CA LYS A 371 -12.06 27.95 10.66
C LYS A 371 -13.32 27.91 9.82
N VAL A 372 -14.44 28.31 10.43
CA VAL A 372 -15.69 28.65 9.75
C VAL A 372 -15.91 30.15 9.92
N GLY A 373 -15.74 30.90 8.83
CA GLY A 373 -15.53 32.34 8.88
C GLY A 373 -14.31 32.69 9.75
N LYS A 374 -14.53 33.38 10.88
CA LYS A 374 -13.47 33.76 11.83
C LYS A 374 -13.36 32.85 13.05
N ILE A 375 -14.20 31.81 13.14
CA ILE A 375 -14.33 30.98 14.35
C ILE A 375 -13.64 29.64 14.14
N LYS A 376 -12.76 29.25 15.07
CA LYS A 376 -12.15 27.92 15.08
C LYS A 376 -13.15 26.87 15.58
N VAL A 377 -13.31 25.79 14.84
CA VAL A 377 -14.24 24.70 15.14
C VAL A 377 -13.48 23.40 15.45
N ASN A 378 -14.11 22.49 16.21
CA ASN A 378 -13.52 21.19 16.53
C ASN A 378 -14.49 20.04 16.22
N PHE A 379 -14.31 19.46 15.03
CA PHE A 379 -15.03 18.25 14.60
C PHE A 379 -14.50 16.96 15.22
N GLY A 380 -13.40 16.99 15.99
CA GLY A 380 -12.91 15.84 16.75
C GLY A 380 -13.53 15.69 18.15
N ALA A 381 -14.39 16.63 18.57
CA ALA A 381 -15.06 16.59 19.86
C ALA A 381 -16.53 16.13 19.70
N LYS A 382 -17.50 17.02 19.95
CA LYS A 382 -18.93 16.72 19.79
C LYS A 382 -19.51 17.51 18.62
N TYR A 383 -20.24 16.82 17.75
CA TYR A 383 -21.00 17.43 16.66
C TYR A 383 -22.27 16.61 16.41
N GLY A 384 -23.19 17.13 15.60
CA GLY A 384 -24.41 16.41 15.27
C GLY A 384 -25.30 17.12 14.25
N THR A 385 -26.14 16.34 13.59
CA THR A 385 -27.00 16.75 12.47
C THR A 385 -28.49 16.55 12.76
N ASN A 386 -28.84 16.01 13.93
CA ASN A 386 -30.22 15.74 14.35
C ASN A 386 -30.86 17.01 14.94
N LEU A 387 -30.92 18.08 14.14
CA LEU A 387 -31.56 19.34 14.49
C LEU A 387 -32.76 19.58 13.59
N GLN A 388 -33.88 20.00 14.18
CA GLN A 388 -35.05 20.47 13.44
C GLN A 388 -34.98 21.99 13.28
N PRO A 389 -35.09 22.55 12.07
CA PRO A 389 -35.04 23.99 11.87
C PRO A 389 -36.06 24.79 12.69
N SER A 390 -37.24 24.22 12.93
CA SER A 390 -38.30 24.83 13.73
C SER A 390 -37.90 25.10 15.19
N ASP A 391 -37.02 24.27 15.76
CA ASP A 391 -36.58 24.39 17.15
C ASP A 391 -35.67 25.61 17.37
N TYR A 392 -35.14 26.17 16.28
CA TYR A 392 -34.18 27.28 16.27
C TYR A 392 -34.68 28.44 15.41
N GLN A 393 -35.98 28.72 15.49
CA GLN A 393 -36.61 29.86 14.83
C GLN A 393 -35.96 31.18 15.28
N GLY A 394 -35.21 31.82 14.38
CA GLY A 394 -34.55 33.09 14.67
C GLY A 394 -35.53 34.26 14.71
N ILE A 395 -35.22 35.25 15.55
CA ILE A 395 -35.91 36.54 15.65
C ILE A 395 -34.93 37.64 15.22
N SER A 396 -35.39 38.53 14.35
CA SER A 396 -34.60 39.65 13.85
C SER A 396 -34.58 40.82 14.83
N VAL A 397 -33.74 41.83 14.57
CA VAL A 397 -33.57 43.01 15.45
C VAL A 397 -34.87 43.80 15.61
N ASN A 398 -35.79 43.72 14.65
CA ASN A 398 -37.10 44.39 14.73
C ASN A 398 -38.21 43.53 15.37
N GLY A 399 -37.87 42.36 15.91
CA GLY A 399 -38.81 41.44 16.57
C GLY A 399 -39.55 40.48 15.64
N SER A 400 -39.37 40.58 14.32
CA SER A 400 -40.00 39.64 13.37
C SER A 400 -39.29 38.27 13.32
N LYS A 401 -40.05 37.22 12.99
CA LYS A 401 -39.49 35.89 12.74
C LYS A 401 -38.65 35.92 11.46
N GLN A 402 -37.42 35.41 11.54
CA GLN A 402 -36.57 35.16 10.38
C GLN A 402 -37.07 33.93 9.60
N PRO A 403 -36.71 33.74 8.32
CA PRO A 403 -37.00 32.48 7.63
C PRO A 403 -36.33 31.30 8.35
N LEU A 404 -36.96 30.13 8.27
CA LEU A 404 -36.37 28.88 8.76
C LEU A 404 -35.17 28.49 7.91
N MET A 405 -34.12 27.96 8.56
CA MET A 405 -32.99 27.37 7.85
C MET A 405 -33.45 26.11 7.11
N GLN A 406 -32.85 25.84 5.95
CA GLN A 406 -33.10 24.62 5.17
C GLN A 406 -32.41 23.41 5.81
N TYR A 407 -31.16 23.60 6.25
CA TYR A 407 -30.34 22.57 6.87
C TYR A 407 -29.58 23.15 8.06
N MET A 408 -29.28 22.33 9.06
CA MET A 408 -28.62 22.75 10.28
C MET A 408 -27.71 21.67 10.87
N PHE A 409 -26.63 22.10 11.52
CA PHE A 409 -25.80 21.21 12.33
C PHE A 409 -25.23 21.95 13.54
N LEU A 410 -24.75 21.18 14.52
CA LEU A 410 -24.01 21.69 15.67
C LEU A 410 -22.60 21.12 15.69
N VAL A 411 -21.66 21.93 16.18
CA VAL A 411 -20.25 21.54 16.37
C VAL A 411 -19.67 22.20 17.61
N SER A 412 -18.74 21.52 18.26
CA SER A 412 -18.02 22.07 19.40
C SER A 412 -17.10 23.23 18.95
N PRO A 413 -17.01 24.32 19.73
CA PRO A 413 -15.99 25.33 19.51
C PRO A 413 -14.60 24.73 19.80
N ALA A 414 -13.55 25.22 19.12
CA ALA A 414 -12.18 24.77 19.39
C ALA A 414 -11.68 25.21 20.78
N ALA A 415 -12.20 26.31 21.30
CA ALA A 415 -11.97 26.78 22.67
C ALA A 415 -13.25 27.43 23.21
N TYR A 416 -13.59 27.15 24.46
CA TYR A 416 -14.71 27.81 25.13
C TYR A 416 -14.30 29.21 25.57
N SER A 417 -15.10 30.21 25.22
CA SER A 417 -15.04 31.55 25.80
C SER A 417 -16.39 31.88 26.42
N GLN A 418 -16.38 32.55 27.58
CA GLN A 418 -17.62 32.93 28.26
C GLN A 418 -18.51 33.81 27.39
N ASN A 419 -17.91 34.70 26.58
CA ASN A 419 -18.60 35.60 25.65
C ASN A 419 -18.52 35.10 24.19
N GLY A 420 -18.28 33.81 23.99
CA GLY A 420 -18.18 33.20 22.66
C GLY A 420 -19.54 33.02 22.00
N PRO A 421 -19.59 32.86 20.66
CA PRO A 421 -20.85 32.73 19.93
C PRO A 421 -21.51 31.34 20.08
N ALA A 422 -21.13 30.57 21.09
CA ALA A 422 -21.67 29.24 21.35
C ALA A 422 -22.97 29.35 22.15
N VAL A 423 -24.00 28.64 21.70
CA VAL A 423 -25.31 28.53 22.35
C VAL A 423 -25.25 27.43 23.42
N THR A 424 -25.81 27.72 24.60
CA THR A 424 -25.86 26.74 25.69
C THR A 424 -27.07 25.84 25.50
N THR A 425 -26.85 24.52 25.48
CA THR A 425 -27.89 23.50 25.39
C THR A 425 -27.79 22.56 26.59
N THR A 426 -28.81 21.71 26.81
CA THR A 426 -28.77 20.65 27.81
C THR A 426 -27.61 19.66 27.61
N LYS A 427 -27.06 19.57 26.39
CA LYS A 427 -25.94 18.68 26.02
C LYS A 427 -24.57 19.36 26.06
N GLY A 428 -24.52 20.65 26.39
CA GLY A 428 -23.30 21.47 26.42
C GLY A 428 -23.39 22.72 25.54
N LYS A 429 -22.26 23.42 25.38
CA LYS A 429 -22.16 24.63 24.57
C LYS A 429 -21.72 24.30 23.14
N PHE A 430 -22.48 24.75 22.15
CA PHE A 430 -22.23 24.43 20.74
C PHE A 430 -22.31 25.65 19.84
N LEU A 431 -21.53 25.63 18.76
CA LEU A 431 -21.76 26.48 17.61
C LEU A 431 -22.83 25.82 16.75
N ILE A 432 -23.92 26.53 16.46
CA ILE A 432 -25.02 26.01 15.65
C ILE A 432 -25.03 26.79 14.33
N TYR A 433 -24.80 26.07 13.25
CA TYR A 433 -24.78 26.63 11.90
C TYR A 433 -26.01 26.18 11.12
N GLY A 434 -26.50 27.08 10.26
CA GLY A 434 -27.65 26.84 9.39
C GLY A 434 -27.38 27.31 7.97
N SER A 435 -28.00 26.66 6.99
CA SER A 435 -27.97 27.08 5.59
C SER A 435 -29.34 27.60 5.17
N LEU A 436 -29.34 28.73 4.47
CA LEU A 436 -30.51 29.28 3.79
C LEU A 436 -30.06 29.93 2.48
N ASP A 437 -30.71 29.62 1.37
CA ASP A 437 -30.40 30.15 0.03
C ASP A 437 -28.90 30.04 -0.31
N ASN A 438 -28.32 28.87 -0.02
CA ASN A 438 -26.91 28.54 -0.20
C ASN A 438 -25.92 29.48 0.53
N LYS A 439 -26.36 30.11 1.62
CA LYS A 439 -25.54 30.95 2.50
C LYS A 439 -25.48 30.35 3.89
N LEU A 440 -24.31 30.45 4.53
CA LEU A 440 -24.10 29.95 5.88
C LEU A 440 -24.43 31.02 6.92
N PHE A 441 -25.20 30.63 7.94
CA PHE A 441 -25.56 31.43 9.09
C PHE A 441 -25.07 30.76 10.37
N LEU A 442 -24.75 31.58 11.36
CA LEU A 442 -24.43 31.17 12.72
C LEU A 442 -25.54 31.65 13.64
N LEU A 443 -26.07 30.74 14.45
CA LEU A 443 -27.03 31.07 15.48
C LEU A 443 -26.32 31.82 16.62
N LYS A 444 -26.86 32.97 16.99
CA LYS A 444 -26.40 33.73 18.15
C LYS A 444 -27.49 33.83 19.19
N GLN A 445 -27.07 33.73 20.45
CA GLN A 445 -27.89 34.00 21.62
C GLN A 445 -27.28 35.22 22.33
N PRO A 446 -28.04 36.31 22.58
CA PRO A 446 -27.49 37.54 23.17
C PRO A 446 -26.85 37.34 24.54
N ASP A 447 -27.46 36.48 25.37
CA ASP A 447 -26.99 36.06 26.67
C ASP A 447 -27.49 34.64 26.97
N LYS A 448 -26.98 34.01 28.04
CA LYS A 448 -27.29 32.60 28.38
C LYS A 448 -28.76 32.35 28.76
N ASP A 449 -29.48 33.38 29.19
CA ASP A 449 -30.84 33.29 29.73
C ASP A 449 -31.90 33.80 28.73
N SER A 450 -31.45 34.39 27.61
CA SER A 450 -32.31 34.88 26.54
C SER A 450 -33.06 33.74 25.86
N THR A 451 -34.38 33.86 25.79
CA THR A 451 -35.26 32.94 25.05
C THR A 451 -35.24 33.21 23.55
N THR A 452 -34.60 34.29 23.11
CA THR A 452 -34.52 34.70 21.70
C THR A 452 -33.15 34.39 21.12
N VAL A 453 -33.15 33.88 19.90
CA VAL A 453 -31.94 33.60 19.12
C VAL A 453 -32.03 34.32 17.78
N THR A 454 -30.88 34.67 17.19
CA THR A 454 -30.81 35.36 15.91
C THR A 454 -29.81 34.70 14.99
N TRP A 455 -30.21 34.42 13.75
CA TRP A 455 -29.31 33.96 12.70
C TRP A 455 -28.51 35.12 12.14
N THR A 456 -27.18 35.00 12.18
CA THR A 456 -26.26 35.97 11.63
C THR A 456 -25.50 35.36 10.46
N LEU A 457 -25.48 36.04 9.31
CA LEU A 457 -24.72 35.61 8.15
C LEU A 457 -23.23 35.46 8.50
N VAL A 458 -22.64 34.31 8.16
CA VAL A 458 -21.19 34.12 8.21
C VAL A 458 -20.59 34.80 6.97
N LYS A 459 -20.08 36.01 7.17
CA LYS A 459 -19.46 36.80 6.09
C LYS A 459 -18.25 36.07 5.51
N ASP A 460 -18.03 36.26 4.21
CA ASP A 460 -16.88 35.75 3.47
C ASP A 460 -16.71 34.22 3.53
N PHE A 461 -17.81 33.49 3.71
CA PHE A 461 -17.84 32.02 3.74
C PHE A 461 -18.85 31.50 2.72
N SER A 462 -18.36 31.15 1.54
CA SER A 462 -19.19 30.58 0.47
C SER A 462 -19.34 29.07 0.66
N LEU A 463 -20.56 28.54 0.55
CA LEU A 463 -20.86 27.11 0.56
C LEU A 463 -20.52 26.50 -0.81
N THR A 464 -19.24 26.56 -1.18
CA THR A 464 -18.72 26.03 -2.44
C THR A 464 -17.96 24.73 -2.16
N VAL A 465 -18.25 23.69 -2.94
CA VAL A 465 -17.54 22.41 -2.85
C VAL A 465 -16.07 22.61 -3.18
N PRO A 466 -15.13 22.23 -2.29
CA PRO A 466 -13.71 22.28 -2.60
C PRO A 466 -13.34 21.53 -3.88
N LYS A 467 -12.31 22.00 -4.59
CA LYS A 467 -11.86 21.40 -5.84
C LYS A 467 -11.24 20.01 -5.59
N LEU A 468 -11.76 18.99 -6.26
CA LEU A 468 -11.11 17.67 -6.34
C LEU A 468 -9.80 17.78 -7.13
N LYS A 469 -8.70 17.31 -6.54
CA LYS A 469 -7.36 17.36 -7.15
C LYS A 469 -6.98 16.00 -7.73
N PHE A 470 -6.41 16.00 -8.92
CA PHE A 470 -5.84 14.81 -9.55
C PHE A 470 -4.33 14.99 -9.72
N SER A 471 -3.57 13.96 -9.37
CA SER A 471 -2.11 13.99 -9.43
C SER A 471 -1.52 12.67 -9.89
N LEU A 472 -0.36 12.75 -10.53
CA LEU A 472 0.44 11.63 -11.01
C LEU A 472 1.86 11.76 -10.46
N ASP A 473 2.38 10.66 -9.92
CA ASP A 473 3.76 10.53 -9.42
C ASP A 473 4.58 9.55 -10.28
#